data_AF-A0A1I1KSA0-F1
#
_entry.id   AF-A0A1I1KSA0-F1
#
_cell.length_a   1.000
_cell.length_b   1.000
_cell.length_c   1.000
_cell.angle_alpha   90.00
_cell.angle_beta   90.00
_cell.angle_gamma   90.00
#
_symmetry.space_group_name_H-M   'P 1'
#
loop_
_entity.id
_entity.type
_entity.pdbx_description
1 polymer ?
#
loop_
_entity_poly.entity_id
_entity_poly.type
_entity_poly.pdbx_seq_one_letter_code
_entity_poly.pdbx_strand_id
1 'polypeptide(L)' 'MAASSVTLPPKNRQEWQQMISGEINYRYSNFVLQMQLTQVQKDIKNKKITMDDAVDRIYELCSKYVLAVQTDFKQIFKTW' A
#
# COMPACT_ATOMS: atom_id res chain seq x y z
N MET A 1 -1.37 21.70 -21.12
CA MET A 1 -1.35 20.23 -21.12
C MET A 1 -1.35 19.79 -19.67
N ALA A 2 -2.45 19.23 -19.17
CA ALA A 2 -2.54 18.83 -17.77
C ALA A 2 -1.68 17.57 -17.56
N ALA A 3 -0.65 17.66 -16.73
CA ALA A 3 0.03 16.49 -16.22
C ALA A 3 -1.02 15.71 -15.42
N SER A 4 -1.43 14.55 -15.92
CA SER A 4 -2.22 13.59 -15.13
C SER A 4 -1.30 13.11 -14.02
N SER A 5 -1.27 13.84 -12.91
CA SER A 5 -0.52 13.49 -11.71
C SER A 5 -0.97 12.08 -11.34
N VAL A 6 -0.09 11.11 -11.53
CA VAL A 6 -0.34 9.74 -11.14
C VAL A 6 -0.28 9.73 -9.61
N THR A 7 -1.40 10.08 -8.97
CA THR A 7 -1.49 10.27 -7.51
C THR A 7 -1.97 8.99 -6.86
N LEU A 8 -1.23 8.55 -5.85
CA LEU A 8 -1.66 7.47 -4.99
C LEU A 8 -3.00 7.82 -4.31
N PRO A 9 -3.81 6.81 -3.95
CA PRO A 9 -4.96 7.01 -3.07
C PRO A 9 -4.56 7.69 -1.75
N PRO A 10 -5.36 8.63 -1.23
CA PRO A 10 -5.08 9.31 0.04
C PRO A 10 -4.77 8.33 1.20
N LYS A 11 -3.82 8.68 2.07
CA LYS A 11 -3.38 7.85 3.21
C LYS A 11 -4.49 7.51 4.22
N ASN A 12 -5.49 8.37 4.33
CA ASN A 12 -6.61 8.19 5.27
C ASN A 12 -7.64 7.15 4.83
N ARG A 13 -7.48 6.56 3.64
CA ARG A 13 -8.36 5.49 3.14
C ARG A 13 -8.15 4.21 3.93
N GLN A 14 -9.25 3.62 4.40
CA GLN A 14 -9.24 2.42 5.23
C GLN A 14 -8.58 1.22 4.53
N GLU A 15 -8.66 1.17 3.21
CA GLU A 15 -8.07 0.11 2.38
C GLU A 15 -6.55 -0.02 2.63
N TRP A 16 -5.84 1.05 2.99
CA TRP A 16 -4.43 0.98 3.38
C TRP A 16 -4.21 0.11 4.61
N GLN A 17 -5.03 0.32 5.65
CA GLN A 17 -4.96 -0.47 6.87
C GLN A 17 -5.37 -1.92 6.60
N GLN A 18 -6.37 -2.15 5.74
CA GLN A 18 -6.82 -3.49 5.37
C GLN A 18 -5.77 -4.27 4.56
N MET A 19 -5.03 -3.59 3.67
CA MET A 19 -3.89 -4.18 2.98
C MET A 19 -2.82 -4.62 3.98
N ILE A 20 -2.51 -3.76 4.94
CA ILE A 20 -1.48 -4.02 5.95
C ILE A 20 -1.95 -5.09 6.93
N SER A 21 -3.20 -5.10 7.37
CA SER A 21 -3.73 -6.12 8.28
C SER A 21 -3.90 -7.48 7.61
N GLY A 22 -3.92 -7.54 6.27
CA GLY A 22 -4.15 -8.75 5.51
C GLY A 22 -5.64 -9.10 5.35
N GLU A 23 -6.54 -8.19 5.69
CA GLU A 23 -7.99 -8.33 5.46
C GLU A 23 -8.34 -8.37 3.96
N ILE A 24 -7.50 -7.76 3.11
CA ILE A 24 -7.66 -7.84 1.67
C ILE A 24 -7.05 -9.14 1.16
N ASN A 25 -7.91 -10.10 0.85
CA ASN A 25 -7.53 -11.32 0.13
C ASN A 25 -7.32 -11.03 -1.36
N TYR A 26 -6.19 -10.39 -1.67
CA TYR A 26 -5.78 -10.03 -3.03
C TYR A 26 -4.39 -10.59 -3.33
N ARG A 27 -4.24 -11.19 -4.52
CA ARG A 27 -2.93 -11.62 -5.02
C ARG A 27 -2.24 -10.45 -5.69
N TYR A 28 -1.35 -9.80 -4.95
CA TYR A 28 -0.51 -8.71 -5.46
C TYR A 28 0.33 -9.17 -6.66
N SER A 29 0.27 -8.41 -7.75
CA SER A 29 1.16 -8.61 -8.89
C SER A 29 2.55 -8.03 -8.62
N ASN A 30 2.64 -7.00 -7.76
CA ASN A 30 3.91 -6.41 -7.34
C ASN A 30 4.54 -7.18 -6.16
N PHE A 31 5.56 -7.98 -6.45
CA PHE A 31 6.29 -8.77 -5.45
C PHE A 31 6.98 -7.91 -4.38
N VAL A 32 7.48 -6.72 -4.73
CA VAL A 32 8.13 -5.83 -3.78
C VAL A 32 7.11 -5.32 -2.76
N LEU A 33 5.93 -4.90 -3.23
CA LEU A 33 4.82 -4.51 -2.37
C LEU A 33 4.40 -5.66 -1.45
N GLN A 34 4.23 -6.87 -2.00
CA GLN A 34 3.87 -8.05 -1.20
C GLN A 34 4.89 -8.36 -0.11
N MET A 35 6.20 -8.30 -0.44
CA MET A 35 7.27 -8.49 0.54
C MET A 35 7.24 -7.43 1.63
N GLN A 36 7.06 -6.16 1.26
CA GLN A 36 7.03 -5.07 2.23
C GLN A 36 5.80 -5.15 3.13
N LEU A 37 4.62 -5.47 2.59
CA LEU A 37 3.40 -5.73 3.38
C LEU A 37 3.63 -6.86 4.40
N THR A 38 4.24 -7.97 3.96
CA THR A 38 4.60 -9.08 4.86
C THR A 38 5.58 -8.66 5.95
N GLN A 39 6.55 -7.79 5.62
CA GLN A 39 7.52 -7.29 6.59
C GLN A 39 6.86 -6.38 7.63
N VAL A 40 6.06 -5.39 7.20
CA VAL A 40 5.39 -4.47 8.14
C VAL A 40 4.36 -5.20 9.01
N GLN A 41 3.68 -6.22 8.49
CA GLN A 41 2.81 -7.11 9.27
C GLN A 41 3.56 -7.78 10.42
N LYS A 42 4.75 -8.33 10.13
CA LYS A 42 5.61 -8.93 11.16
C LYS A 42 6.09 -7.88 12.16
N ASP A 43 6.45 -6.69 11.71
CA ASP A 43 6.94 -5.62 12.58
C ASP A 43 5.83 -5.09 13.51
N ILE A 44 4.59 -4.94 13.02
CA ILE A 44 3.41 -4.63 13.85
C ILE A 44 3.15 -5.74 14.86
N LYS A 45 3.13 -7.01 14.41
CA LYS A 45 2.90 -8.17 15.28
C LYS A 45 3.93 -8.24 16.41
N ASN A 46 5.17 -7.88 16.11
CA ASN A 46 6.27 -7.82 17.07
C ASN A 46 6.31 -6.50 17.86
N LYS A 47 5.31 -5.62 17.70
CA LYS A 47 5.20 -4.30 18.35
C LYS A 47 6.42 -3.38 18.10
N LYS A 48 7.09 -3.54 16.97
CA LYS A 48 8.24 -2.70 16.57
C LYS A 48 7.82 -1.37 15.96
N ILE A 49 6.67 -1.35 15.28
CA ILE A 49 6.09 -0.18 14.63
C ILE A 49 4.58 -0.16 14.88
N THR A 50 3.95 1.01 14.75
CA THR A 50 2.49 1.16 14.81
C THR A 50 1.85 0.92 13.44
N MET A 51 0.52 0.82 13.40
CA MET A 51 -0.23 0.75 12.13
C MET A 51 -0.01 2.02 11.30
N ASP A 52 0.02 3.20 11.93
CA ASP A 52 0.22 4.47 11.24
C ASP A 52 1.62 4.55 10.60
N ASP A 53 2.66 4.12 11.33
CA ASP A 53 4.03 4.02 10.79
C ASP A 53 4.10 3.09 9.58
N ALA A 54 3.36 1.97 9.62
CA ALA A 54 3.30 1.02 8.53
C ALA A 54 2.60 1.62 7.30
N VAL A 55 1.49 2.33 7.49
CA VAL A 55 0.80 3.06 6.41
C VAL A 55 1.75 4.06 5.76
N ASP A 56 2.47 4.83 6.56
CA ASP A 56 3.42 5.81 6.06
C ASP A 56 4.55 5.16 5.24
N ARG A 57 5.11 4.06 5.73
CA ARG A 57 6.19 3.34 5.06
C ARG A 57 5.75 2.71 3.73
N ILE A 58 4.58 2.08 3.70
CA ILE A 58 4.04 1.49 2.47
C ILE A 58 3.66 2.60 1.48
N TYR A 59 3.06 3.69 1.95
CA TYR A 59 2.75 4.82 1.08
C TYR A 59 4.01 5.43 0.45
N GLU A 60 5.07 5.64 1.23
CA GLU A 60 6.34 6.16 0.71
C GLU A 60 6.94 5.24 -0.35
N LEU A 61 6.94 3.92 -0.10
CA LEU A 61 7.37 2.92 -1.09
C LEU A 61 6.55 3.05 -2.38
N CYS A 62 5.23 3.04 -2.26
CA CYS A 62 4.33 3.14 -3.41
C CYS A 62 4.52 4.46 -4.17
N SER A 63 4.91 5.54 -3.48
CA SER A 63 5.12 6.85 -4.13
C SER A 63 6.35 6.84 -5.03
N LYS A 64 7.38 6.08 -4.67
CA LYS A 64 8.60 5.89 -5.46
C LYS A 64 8.36 4.98 -6.67
N TYR A 65 7.38 4.09 -6.60
CA TYR A 65 7.10 3.07 -7.62
C TYR A 65 5.66 3.14 -8.13
N VAL A 66 5.13 4.35 -8.30
CA VAL A 66 3.69 4.58 -8.52
C VAL A 66 3.11 3.83 -9.73
N LEU A 67 3.88 3.71 -10.81
CA LEU A 67 3.49 2.99 -12.02
C LEU A 67 3.41 1.47 -11.79
N ALA A 68 4.30 0.94 -10.95
CA ALA A 68 4.39 -0.50 -10.69
C ALA A 68 3.31 -1.01 -9.73
N VAL A 69 2.69 -0.11 -8.95
CA VAL A 69 1.61 -0.46 -8.00
C VAL A 69 0.21 -0.12 -8.54
N GLN A 70 0.13 0.62 -9.65
CA GLN A 70 -1.13 1.11 -10.21
C GLN A 70 -2.13 -0.02 -10.49
N THR A 71 -1.67 -1.14 -11.06
CA THR A 71 -2.56 -2.28 -11.38
C THR A 71 -3.20 -2.87 -10.13
N ASP A 72 -2.39 -3.11 -9.09
CA ASP A 72 -2.87 -3.63 -7.81
C ASP A 72 -3.83 -2.64 -7.16
N PHE A 73 -3.50 -1.36 -7.21
CA PHE A 73 -4.27 -0.31 -6.54
C PHE A 73 -5.61 -0.03 -7.20
N LYS A 74 -5.70 -0.17 -8.54
CA LYS A 74 -6.99 -0.13 -9.24
C LYS A 74 -7.94 -1.24 -8.78
N GLN A 75 -7.42 -2.41 -8.44
CA GLN A 75 -8.23 -3.52 -7.92
C GLN A 75 -8.65 -3.29 -6.47
N ILE A 76 -7.73 -2.77 -5.65
CA ILE A 76 -7.93 -2.61 -4.20
C ILE A 76 -8.80 -1.39 -3.88
N PHE A 77 -8.39 -0.21 -4.36
CA PHE A 77 -9.03 1.06 -4.05
C PHE A 77 -10.18 1.39 -5.00
N LYS A 78 -10.33 0.62 -6.09
CA LYS A 78 -11.38 0.75 -7.12
C LYS A 78 -11.48 2.14 -7.77
N THR A 79 -10.49 2.99 -7.56
CA THR A 79 -10.41 4.37 -8.06
C THR A 79 -8.96 4.70 -8.35
N TRP A 80 -8.72 5.26 -9.55
CA TRP A 80 -7.45 5.84 -9.98
C TRP A 80 -7.72 7.01 -10.92
#